data_AF-I7BJQ3-F1
#
_entry.id   AF-I7BJQ3-F1
#
_cell.length_a   1.000
_cell.length_b   1.000
_cell.length_c   1.000
_cell.angle_alpha   90.00
_cell.angle_beta   90.00
_cell.angle_gamma   90.00
#
_symmetry.space_group_name_H-M   'P 1'
#
loop_
_entity.id
_entity.type
_entity.pdbx_description
1 polymer ?
#
loop_
_entity_poly.entity_id
_entity_poly.type
_entity_poly.pdbx_seq_one_letter_code
_entity_poly.pdbx_strand_id
1 'polypeptide(L)'
;MHIYTTINNTIISLSDQEGNVVLQESAGSIGYKGTKKATPYVANLVASKIGKEAKELGVSSLALHVKGIGRGKEIALRTIVGLGFEITEVAEKTPLPHGGCTPSKKPR
;
A
#
# COMPACT_ATOMS: atom_id res chain seq x y z
N MET A 1 -2.59 -8.38 -2.94
CA MET A 1 -1.83 -7.37 -2.15
C MET A 1 -2.45 -6.00 -2.32
N HIS A 2 -2.82 -5.36 -1.23
CA HIS A 2 -3.48 -4.06 -1.21
C HIS A 2 -2.50 -2.97 -0.75
N ILE A 3 -2.33 -1.95 -1.58
CA ILE A 3 -1.51 -0.78 -1.28
C ILE A 3 -2.47 0.37 -1.03
N TYR A 4 -2.59 0.78 0.23
CA TYR A 4 -3.38 1.94 0.62
C TYR A 4 -2.47 3.13 0.89
N THR A 5 -2.59 4.15 0.05
CA THR A 5 -1.78 5.36 0.16
C THR A 5 -2.66 6.56 0.45
N THR A 6 -2.31 7.27 1.52
CA THR A 6 -2.93 8.53 1.90
C THR A 6 -1.88 9.63 1.91
N ILE A 7 -2.30 10.88 2.08
CA ILE A 7 -1.39 12.02 2.20
C ILE A 7 -0.49 11.89 3.44
N ASN A 8 -0.93 11.18 4.47
CA ASN A 8 -0.27 11.13 5.78
C ASN A 8 0.40 9.79 6.10
N ASN A 9 0.06 8.73 5.36
CA ASN A 9 0.49 7.37 5.68
C ASN A 9 0.45 6.44 4.47
N THR A 10 1.28 5.41 4.50
CA THR A 10 1.26 4.27 3.57
C THR A 10 1.06 3.00 4.38
N ILE A 11 0.04 2.23 4.00
CA ILE A 11 -0.32 0.95 4.63
C ILE A 11 -0.38 -0.08 3.52
N ILE A 12 0.26 -1.22 3.73
CA ILE A 12 0.29 -2.30 2.76
C ILE A 12 -0.16 -3.57 3.46
N SER A 13 -1.13 -4.26 2.88
CA SER A 13 -1.63 -5.53 3.38
C SER A 13 -1.54 -6.60 2.31
N LEU A 14 -1.15 -7.79 2.73
CA LEU A 14 -1.20 -9.01 1.96
C LEU A 14 -2.43 -9.79 2.38
N SER A 15 -3.21 -10.24 1.41
CA SER A 15 -4.43 -11.00 1.63
C SER A 15 -4.51 -12.19 0.70
N ASP A 16 -5.21 -13.22 1.13
CA ASP A 16 -5.57 -14.37 0.32
C ASP A 16 -6.69 -14.01 -0.68
N GLN A 17 -7.01 -14.95 -1.57
CA GLN A 17 -8.08 -14.79 -2.56
C GLN A 17 -9.46 -14.63 -1.91
N GLU A 18 -9.67 -15.20 -0.72
CA GLU A 18 -10.89 -15.07 0.07
C GLU A 18 -10.98 -13.72 0.83
N GLY A 19 -9.93 -12.91 0.79
CA GLY A 19 -9.87 -11.60 1.45
C GLY A 19 -9.37 -11.63 2.90
N ASN A 20 -8.94 -12.79 3.40
CA ASN A 20 -8.29 -12.90 4.70
C ASN A 20 -6.93 -12.22 4.68
N VAL A 21 -6.65 -11.37 5.67
CA VAL A 21 -5.35 -10.64 5.75
C VAL A 21 -4.32 -11.53 6.42
N VAL A 22 -3.25 -11.85 5.69
CA VAL A 22 -2.15 -12.70 6.17
C VAL A 22 -1.07 -11.85 6.83
N LEU A 23 -0.68 -10.73 6.19
CA LEU A 23 0.32 -9.80 6.69
C LEU A 23 -0.14 -8.37 6.49
N GLN A 24 0.26 -7.49 7.40
CA GLN A 24 0.04 -6.07 7.24
C GLN A 24 1.19 -5.28 7.84
N GLU A 25 1.72 -4.37 7.04
CA GLU A 25 2.76 -3.45 7.47
C GLU A 25 2.35 -2.01 7.15
N SER A 26 2.84 -1.10 7.96
CA SER A 26 2.55 0.33 7.80
C SER A 26 3.75 1.16 8.21
N ALA A 27 3.76 2.44 7.81
CA ALA A 27 4.81 3.35 8.25
C ALA A 27 4.96 3.41 9.78
N GLY A 28 3.84 3.24 10.51
CA GLY A 28 3.84 3.18 11.97
C GLY A 28 4.44 1.90 12.54
N SER A 29 4.26 0.75 11.87
CA SER A 29 4.82 -0.55 12.27
C SER A 29 6.36 -0.53 12.25
N ILE A 30 6.95 0.22 11.31
CA ILE A 30 8.42 0.42 11.20
C ILE A 30 8.93 1.47 12.20
N GLY A 31 8.05 2.05 13.03
CA GLY A 31 8.42 2.99 14.08
C GLY A 31 8.46 4.46 13.66
N TYR A 32 8.07 4.80 12.43
CA TYR A 32 7.97 6.20 12.01
C TYR A 32 6.72 6.87 12.58
N LYS A 33 6.89 8.09 13.11
CA LYS A 33 5.83 8.88 13.75
C LYS A 33 5.66 10.23 13.05
N GLY A 34 4.49 10.84 13.25
CA GLY A 34 4.16 12.17 12.71
C GLY A 34 4.17 12.22 11.17
N THR A 35 4.65 13.33 10.63
CA THR A 35 4.68 13.63 9.19
C THR A 35 5.66 12.76 8.41
N LYS A 36 6.67 12.18 9.08
CA LYS A 36 7.66 11.29 8.44
C LYS A 36 7.02 10.03 7.83
N LYS A 37 5.85 9.62 8.32
CA LYS A 37 5.07 8.47 7.80
C LYS A 37 4.62 8.64 6.35
N ALA A 38 4.45 9.88 5.88
CA ALA A 38 3.99 10.19 4.54
C ALA A 38 5.11 10.16 3.48
N THR A 39 6.35 9.96 3.91
CA THR A 39 7.49 10.13 3.02
C THR A 39 7.65 8.98 2.04
N PRO A 40 8.09 9.27 0.80
CA PRO A 40 8.36 8.26 -0.22
C PRO A 40 9.35 7.18 0.25
N TYR A 41 10.36 7.58 1.02
CA TYR A 41 11.35 6.69 1.59
C TYR A 41 10.74 5.64 2.53
N VAL A 42 9.82 6.06 3.40
CA VAL A 42 9.15 5.13 4.31
C VAL A 42 8.23 4.18 3.54
N ALA A 43 7.58 4.63 2.47
CA ALA A 43 6.78 3.75 1.62
C ALA A 43 7.63 2.63 0.98
N ASN A 44 8.86 2.94 0.56
CA ASN A 44 9.81 1.94 0.07
C ASN A 44 10.15 0.92 1.17
N LEU A 45 10.49 1.38 2.37
CA LEU A 45 10.81 0.50 3.50
C LEU A 45 9.65 -0.42 3.87
N VAL A 46 8.41 0.10 3.91
CA VAL A 46 7.20 -0.70 4.17
C VAL A 46 7.01 -1.76 3.10
N ALA A 47 7.12 -1.39 1.82
CA ALA A 47 7.00 -2.31 0.70
C ALA A 47 8.09 -3.39 0.70
N SER A 48 9.34 -3.02 1.03
CA SER A 48 10.44 -3.98 1.15
C SER A 48 10.28 -4.93 2.32
N LYS A 49 9.77 -4.47 3.47
CA LYS A 49 9.58 -5.32 4.65
C LYS A 49 8.52 -6.39 4.38
N ILE A 50 7.31 -5.96 3.99
CA ILE A 50 6.21 -6.90 3.72
C ILE A 50 6.52 -7.82 2.54
N GLY A 51 7.26 -7.34 1.55
CA GLY A 51 7.67 -8.17 0.42
C GLY A 51 8.74 -9.21 0.78
N LYS A 52 9.57 -8.98 1.81
CA LYS A 52 10.46 -10.02 2.33
C LYS A 52 9.67 -11.07 3.11
N GLU A 53 8.80 -10.63 4.01
CA GLU A 53 7.95 -11.53 4.80
C GLU A 53 7.03 -12.37 3.89
N ALA A 54 6.49 -11.78 2.82
CA ALA A 54 5.69 -12.51 1.83
C ALA A 54 6.49 -13.60 1.09
N LYS A 55 7.79 -13.37 0.81
CA LYS A 55 8.67 -14.40 0.22
C LYS A 55 8.95 -15.53 1.20
N GLU A 56 9.13 -15.21 2.48
CA GLU A 56 9.33 -16.21 3.53
C GLU A 56 8.09 -17.11 3.70
N LEU A 57 6.90 -16.57 3.45
CA LEU A 57 5.65 -17.33 3.38
C LEU A 57 5.47 -18.13 2.07
N GLY A 58 6.39 -18.04 1.11
CA GLY A 58 6.33 -18.80 -0.14
C GLY A 58 5.42 -18.21 -1.21
N VAL A 59 5.09 -16.92 -1.14
CA VAL A 59 4.25 -16.27 -2.17
C VAL A 59 5.07 -15.99 -3.43
N SER A 60 4.65 -16.54 -4.56
CA SER A 60 5.29 -16.36 -5.88
C SER A 60 4.59 -15.32 -6.75
N SER A 61 3.26 -15.36 -6.78
CA SER A 61 2.44 -14.52 -7.66
C SER A 61 1.53 -13.57 -6.86
N LEU A 62 1.37 -12.34 -7.33
CA LEU A 62 0.65 -11.27 -6.64
C LEU A 62 -0.26 -10.47 -7.59
N ALA A 63 -1.50 -10.24 -7.17
CA ALA A 63 -2.35 -9.19 -7.71
C ALA A 63 -2.18 -7.91 -6.89
N LEU A 64 -1.90 -6.79 -7.55
CA LEU A 64 -1.68 -5.49 -6.92
C LEU A 64 -2.93 -4.62 -7.02
N HIS A 65 -3.51 -4.27 -5.87
CA HIS A 65 -4.63 -3.35 -5.78
C HIS A 65 -4.21 -2.06 -5.11
N VAL A 66 -4.28 -0.95 -5.83
CA VAL A 66 -3.82 0.35 -5.33
C VAL A 66 -5.01 1.23 -5.00
N LYS A 67 -5.03 1.80 -3.81
CA LYS A 67 -6.09 2.69 -3.35
C LYS A 67 -5.51 3.99 -2.82
N GLY A 68 -6.01 5.10 -3.35
CA GLY A 68 -5.72 6.46 -2.87
C GLY A 68 -4.56 7.14 -3.57
N ILE A 69 -4.45 8.45 -3.35
CA ILE A 69 -3.54 9.37 -4.05
C ILE A 69 -2.47 9.86 -3.06
N GLY A 70 -1.68 8.94 -2.51
CA GLY A 70 -0.59 9.27 -1.59
C GLY A 70 0.77 9.39 -2.27
N ARG A 71 1.69 10.15 -1.65
CA ARG A 71 3.07 10.36 -2.13
C ARG A 71 3.89 9.06 -2.27
N GLY A 72 3.50 8.02 -1.52
CA GLY A 72 4.16 6.71 -1.52
C GLY A 72 3.67 5.73 -2.59
N LYS A 73 2.66 6.07 -3.39
CA LYS A 73 1.98 5.15 -4.32
C LYS A 73 2.94 4.50 -5.33
N GLU A 74 3.61 5.32 -6.12
CA GLU A 74 4.48 4.87 -7.21
C GLU A 74 5.71 4.12 -6.68
N ILE A 75 6.23 4.56 -5.53
CA ILE A 75 7.41 3.97 -4.92
C ILE A 75 7.09 2.60 -4.34
N ALA A 76 5.97 2.45 -3.64
CA ALA A 76 5.55 1.15 -3.12
C ALA A 76 5.37 0.13 -4.27
N LEU A 77 4.71 0.54 -5.36
CA LEU A 77 4.57 -0.27 -6.57
C LEU A 77 5.93 -0.68 -7.14
N ARG A 78 6.82 0.29 -7.38
CA ARG A 78 8.16 0.04 -7.95
C ARG A 78 9.00 -0.89 -7.07
N THR A 79 8.91 -0.75 -5.75
CA THR A 79 9.62 -1.62 -4.81
C THR A 79 9.14 -3.06 -4.91
N ILE A 80 7.82 -3.28 -4.96
CA ILE A 80 7.25 -4.63 -5.04
C ILE A 80 7.62 -5.29 -6.37
N VAL A 81 7.55 -4.55 -7.48
CA VAL A 81 8.00 -5.02 -8.79
C VAL A 81 9.48 -5.39 -8.74
N GLY A 82 10.33 -4.55 -8.12
CA GLY A 82 11.77 -4.79 -7.97
C GLY A 82 12.13 -5.98 -7.10
N LEU A 83 11.21 -6.49 -6.26
CA LEU A 83 11.42 -7.72 -5.49
C LEU A 83 11.27 -9.00 -6.34
N GLY A 84 10.77 -8.91 -7.58
CA GLY A 84 10.71 -10.05 -8.50
C GLY A 84 9.57 -11.03 -8.24
N PHE A 85 8.42 -10.53 -7.77
CA PHE A 85 7.17 -11.31 -7.76
C PHE A 85 6.55 -11.37 -9.16
N GLU A 86 5.84 -12.45 -9.48
CA GLU A 86 5.04 -12.52 -10.69
C GLU A 86 3.76 -11.69 -10.51
N ILE A 87 3.63 -10.60 -11.24
CA ILE A 87 2.48 -9.70 -11.13
C ILE A 87 1.40 -10.15 -12.11
N THR A 88 0.28 -10.63 -11.59
CA THR A 88 -0.85 -11.10 -12.40
C THR A 88 -1.75 -9.94 -12.84
N GLU A 89 -1.95 -8.95 -11.97
CA GLU A 89 -2.82 -7.81 -12.22
C GLU A 89 -2.29 -6.57 -11.49
N VAL A 90 -2.45 -5.40 -12.11
CA VAL A 90 -2.31 -4.09 -11.45
C VAL A 90 -3.61 -3.33 -11.64
N ALA A 91 -4.38 -3.20 -10.55
CA ALA A 91 -5.69 -2.54 -10.57
C ALA A 91 -5.70 -1.34 -9.61
N GLU A 92 -6.11 -0.17 -10.11
CA GLU A 92 -6.38 0.99 -9.26
C GLU A 92 -7.83 0.99 -8.79
N LYS A 93 -8.03 0.85 -7.47
CA LYS A 93 -9.33 0.82 -6.78
C LYS A 93 -9.53 2.08 -5.92
N THR A 94 -9.11 3.24 -6.43
CA THR A 94 -9.33 4.54 -5.78
C THR A 94 -10.81 4.92 -5.89
N PRO A 95 -11.51 5.23 -4.78
CA PRO A 95 -12.94 5.52 -4.81
C PRO A 95 -13.21 6.86 -5.52
N LEU A 96 -14.02 6.82 -6.58
CA LEU A 96 -14.51 8.00 -7.30
C LEU A 96 -16.01 8.18 -6.98
N PRO A 97 -16.41 9.25 -6.26
CA PRO A 97 -17.81 9.47 -5.93
C PRO A 97 -18.57 10.11 -7.10
N HIS A 98 -19.71 9.52 -7.49
CA HIS A 98 -20.62 10.05 -8.50
C HIS A 98 -21.77 10.86 -7.86
N GLY A 99 -21.44 11.99 -7.22
CA GLY A 99 -22.43 12.86 -6.57
C GLY A 99 -22.97 12.35 -5.22
N GLY A 100 -22.19 11.54 -4.49
CA GLY A 100 -22.54 11.00 -3.17
C GLY A 100 -22.36 12.01 -2.03
N CYS A 101 -21.84 11.54 -0.89
CA CYS A 101 -21.65 12.40 0.30
C CYS A 101 -20.77 13.62 0.01
N THR A 102 -21.20 14.79 0.51
CA THR A 102 -20.42 16.03 0.38
C THR A 102 -19.11 15.91 1.18
N PRO A 103 -17.94 16.18 0.57
CA PRO A 103 -16.66 16.18 1.28
C PRO A 103 -16.63 17.18 2.44
N SER A 104 -15.81 16.90 3.45
CA SER A 104 -15.62 17.86 4.54
C SER A 104 -15.07 19.18 4.03
N LYS A 105 -15.47 20.28 4.68
CA LYS A 105 -14.97 21.62 4.37
C LYS A 105 -13.44 21.61 4.47
N LYS A 106 -12.76 22.07 3.42
CA LYS A 106 -11.30 22.20 3.44
C LYS A 106 -10.88 23.07 4.64
N PRO A 107 -9.88 22.64 5.44
CA PRO A 107 -9.33 23.49 6.49
C PRO A 107 -8.80 24.79 5.88
N ARG A 108 -8.92 25.89 6.63
CA ARG A 108 -8.50 27.24 6.21
C ARG A 108 -6.99 27.38 6.21
#